data_AF-A0A1G0MYY8-F1
#
_entry.id   AF-A0A1G0MYY8-F1
#
_cell.length_a   1.000
_cell.length_b   1.000
_cell.length_c   1.000
_cell.angle_alpha   90.00
_cell.angle_beta   90.00
_cell.angle_gamma   90.00
#
_symmetry.space_group_name_H-M   'P 1'
#
loop_
_entity.id
_entity.type
_entity.pdbx_description
1 polymer ?
#
loop_
_entity_poly.entity_id
_entity_poly.type
_entity_poly.pdbx_seq_one_letter_code
_entity_poly.pdbx_strand_id
1 'polypeptide(L)' 'MVDEEMVEALRKAGKNVEFVEFKGDGHGNQKWSNNLKLYREMEDFLAGCLGGRSSGFDYFELASWAF' A
#
# COMPACT_ATOMS: atom_id res chain seq x y z
N MET A 1 -8.76 0.67 14.40
CA MET A 1 -8.06 0.90 15.69
C MET A 1 -7.08 -0.20 16.04
N VAL A 2 -7.31 -1.49 15.70
CA VAL A 2 -6.30 -2.56 15.93
C VAL A 2 -5.08 -2.42 15.00
N ASP A 3 -5.30 -2.01 13.75
CA ASP A 3 -4.21 -1.92 12.76
C ASP A 3 -3.24 -0.76 13.04
N GLU A 4 -3.73 0.36 13.58
CA GLU A 4 -2.92 1.53 13.91
C GLU A 4 -1.96 1.26 15.08
N GLU A 5 -2.42 0.53 16.10
CA GLU A 5 -1.60 0.17 17.27
C GLU A 5 -0.44 -0.75 16.87
N MET A 6 -0.69 -1.70 15.95
CA MET A 6 0.34 -2.56 15.39
C MET A 6 1.38 -1.78 14.57
N VAL A 7 0.94 -0.83 13.75
CA VAL A 7 1.86 0.05 12.99
C VAL A 7 2.71 0.89 13.93
N GLU A 8 2.13 1.44 14.99
CA GLU A 8 2.87 2.23 15.97
C GLU A 8 3.91 1.38 16.70
N ALA A 9 3.57 0.15 17.11
CA ALA A 9 4.49 -0.78 17.73
C ALA A 9 5.67 -1.14 16.81
N LEU A 10 5.40 -1.42 15.53
CA LEU A 10 6.43 -1.76 14.56
C LEU A 10 7.36 -0.57 14.26
N ARG A 11 6.81 0.65 14.19
CA ARG A 11 7.60 1.88 14.05
C ARG A 11 8.48 2.12 15.27
N LYS A 12 7.96 1.94 16.48
CA LYS A 12 8.76 2.01 17.73
C LYS A 12 9.89 0.98 17.76
N ALA A 13 9.68 -0.19 17.15
CA ALA A 13 10.70 -1.22 16.99
C ALA A 13 11.72 -0.94 15.86
N GLY A 14 11.66 0.23 15.21
CA GLY A 14 12.58 0.63 14.14
C GLY A 14 12.40 -0.17 12.84
N LYS A 15 11.22 -0.79 12.63
CA LYS A 15 10.92 -1.51 11.39
C LYS A 15 10.38 -0.54 10.34
N ASN A 16 10.77 -0.75 9.08
CA ASN A 16 10.18 -0.02 7.97
C ASN A 16 8.76 -0.54 7.74
N VAL A 17 7.76 0.32 7.97
CA VAL A 17 6.33 -0.05 7.94
C VAL A 17 5.57 0.98 7.12
N GLU A 18 5.04 0.52 5.99
CA GLU A 18 4.08 1.27 5.18
C GLU A 18 2.66 0.86 5.57
N PHE A 19 1.80 1.85 5.81
CA PHE A 19 0.40 1.64 6.17
C PHE A 19 -0.46 2.38 5.16
N VAL A 20 -1.27 1.62 4.42
CA VAL A 20 -2.16 2.15 3.39
C VAL A 20 -3.60 1.87 3.82
N GLU A 21 -4.39 2.93 3.99
CA GLU A 21 -5.80 2.83 4.32
C GLU A 21 -6.66 3.17 3.09
N PHE A 22 -7.51 2.23 2.68
CA PHE A 22 -8.49 2.44 1.61
C PHE A 22 -9.85 2.80 2.21
N LYS A 23 -10.15 4.10 2.25
CA LYS A 23 -11.43 4.57 2.81
C LYS A 23 -12.61 4.09 1.95
N GLY A 24 -13.53 3.35 2.56
CA GLY A 24 -14.77 2.91 1.95
C GLY A 24 -14.76 1.50 1.34
N ASP A 25 -13.65 0.76 1.44
CA ASP A 25 -13.64 -0.69 1.20
C ASP A 25 -13.81 -1.45 2.53
N GLY A 26 -14.55 -2.56 2.49
CA GLY A 26 -14.75 -3.45 3.63
C GLY A 26 -13.60 -4.44 3.80
N HIS A 27 -13.87 -5.66 4.27
CA HIS A 27 -12.85 -6.72 4.40
C HIS A 27 -12.28 -7.25 3.06
N GLY A 28 -12.69 -6.64 1.95
CA GLY A 28 -12.15 -6.88 0.62
C GLY A 28 -12.23 -5.60 -0.20
N ASN A 29 -11.21 -5.33 -1.01
CA ASN A 29 -11.18 -4.22 -1.94
C ASN A 29 -12.18 -4.49 -3.08
N GLN A 30 -13.38 -3.91 -2.97
CA GLN A 30 -14.46 -4.07 -3.96
C GLN A 30 -14.20 -3.22 -5.20
N LYS A 31 -13.38 -2.17 -5.07
CA LYS A 31 -12.99 -1.28 -6.17
C LYS A 31 -11.70 -1.77 -6.83
N TRP A 32 -11.76 -1.97 -8.14
CA TRP A 32 -10.61 -2.36 -8.95
C TRP A 32 -9.45 -1.34 -8.89
N SER A 33 -9.76 -0.05 -8.72
CA SER A 33 -8.75 1.00 -8.54
C SER A 33 -7.97 0.85 -7.23
N ASN A 34 -8.65 0.50 -6.14
CA ASN A 34 -8.01 0.24 -4.85
C ASN A 34 -7.15 -1.04 -4.89
N ASN A 35 -7.57 -2.06 -5.64
CA ASN A 35 -6.75 -3.25 -5.89
C ASN A 35 -5.47 -2.92 -6.67
N LEU A 36 -5.55 -2.11 -7.73
CA LEU A 36 -4.35 -1.69 -8.47
C LEU A 36 -3.38 -0.91 -7.59
N LYS A 37 -3.88 0.02 -6.77
CA LYS A 37 -3.05 0.75 -5.83
C LYS A 37 -2.43 -0.18 -4.79
N LEU A 38 -3.18 -1.13 -4.22
CA LEU A 38 -2.64 -2.12 -3.29
C LEU A 38 -1.50 -2.93 -3.91
N TYR A 39 -1.67 -3.41 -5.14
CA TYR A 39 -0.62 -4.19 -5.82
C TYR A 39 0.64 -3.37 -6.10
N ARG A 40 0.50 -2.07 -6.40
CA ARG A 40 1.64 -1.17 -6.62
C ARG A 40 2.43 -0.92 -5.34
N GLU A 41 1.75 -0.53 -4.26
CA GLU A 41 2.39 -0.31 -2.95
C GLU A 41 3.11 -1.59 -2.46
N MET A 42 2.50 -2.76 -2.69
CA MET A 42 3.13 -4.04 -2.39
C MET A 42 4.37 -4.31 -3.26
N GLU A 43 4.33 -4.01 -4.57
CA GLU A 43 5.48 -4.17 -5.46
C GLU A 43 6.64 -3.25 -5.08
N ASP A 44 6.38 -1.98 -4.75
CA ASP A 44 7.38 -1.01 -4.33
C ASP A 44 8.02 -1.40 -2.99
N PHE A 45 7.21 -1.79 -2.01
CA PHE A 45 7.71 -2.28 -0.73
C PHE A 45 8.60 -3.52 -0.89
N LEU A 46 8.16 -4.49 -1.69
CA LEU A 46 8.94 -5.71 -1.96
C LEU A 46 10.20 -5.42 -2.77
N ALA A 47 10.18 -4.48 -3.70
CA ALA A 47 11.37 -4.04 -4.43
C ALA A 47 12.43 -3.45 -3.49
N GLY A 48 12.01 -2.69 -2.47
CA GLY A 48 12.89 -2.15 -1.43
C GLY A 48 13.45 -3.20 -0.47
N CYS A 49 12.69 -4.25 -0.16
CA CYS A 49 13.12 -5.28 0.80
C CYS A 49 13.87 -6.47 0.18
N LEU A 50 13.39 -6.99 -0.95
CA LEU A 50 13.92 -8.21 -1.58
C LEU A 50 14.83 -7.92 -2.77
N GLY A 51 14.79 -6.69 -3.29
CA GLY A 51 15.44 -6.33 -4.55
C GLY A 51 14.60 -6.75 -5.75
N GLY A 52 14.32 -5.78 -6.63
CA GLY A 52 13.56 -5.94 -7.86
C GLY A 52 13.49 -4.60 -8.59
N ARG A 53 13.13 -4.59 -9.88
CA ARG A 53 12.67 -3.35 -10.53
C ARG A 53 11.20 -3.23 -10.16
N SER A 54 10.83 -2.25 -9.36
CA SER A 54 9.44 -1.82 -9.38
C SER A 54 9.19 -1.16 -10.73
N SER A 55 8.01 -1.37 -11.32
CA SER A 55 7.64 -0.79 -12.61
C SER A 55 7.59 0.75 -12.62
N GLY A 56 7.94 1.42 -11.52
CA GLY A 56 7.92 2.86 -11.37
C GLY A 56 6.51 3.44 -11.49
N PHE A 57 6.45 4.75 -11.74
CA PHE A 57 5.21 5.52 -11.86
C PHE A 57 4.48 5.18 -13.16
N ASP A 58 3.20 4.78 -13.07
CA ASP A 58 2.38 4.42 -14.23
C ASP A 58 1.10 5.28 -14.32
N TYR A 59 0.59 5.52 -15.53
CA TYR A 59 -0.59 6.35 -15.79
C TYR A 59 -1.85 5.89 -15.03
N PHE A 60 -1.89 4.62 -14.63
CA PHE A 60 -2.94 4.05 -13.78
C PHE A 60 -2.94 4.60 -12.35
N GLU A 61 -1.79 5.00 -11.81
CA GLU A 61 -1.67 5.59 -10.48
C GLU A 61 -2.31 6.99 -10.45
N LEU A 62 -2.03 7.80 -11.47
CA LEU A 62 -2.70 9.08 -11.73
C LEU A 62 -4.23 8.92 -11.87
N ALA A 63 -4.67 7.89 -12.60
CA ALA A 63 -6.09 7.60 -12.75
C ALA A 63 -6.75 7.17 -11.43
N SER A 64 -6.03 6.45 -10.55
CA SER A 64 -6.54 6.03 -9.23
C SER A 64 -6.69 7.16 -8.22
N TRP A 65 -5.99 8.29 -8.43
CA TRP A 65 -6.16 9.51 -7.63
C TRP A 65 -7.32 10.40 -8.13
N ALA A 66 -7.76 10.22 -9.37
CA ALA A 66 -8.79 11.04 -9.99
C ALA A 66 -10.23 10.53 -9.76
N PHE A 67 -10.42 9.29 -9.29
CA PHE A 67 -11.73 8.63 -9.12
C PHE A 67 -11.81 7.84 -7.81
#